data_AF-A0A250JMI7-F1
#
_entry.id   AF-A0A250JMI7-F1
#
_cell.length_a   1.000
_cell.length_b   1.000
_cell.length_c   1.000
_cell.angle_alpha   90.00
_cell.angle_beta   90.00
_cell.angle_gamma   90.00
#
_symmetry.space_group_name_H-M   'P 1'
#
loop_
_entity.id
_entity.type
_entity.pdbx_description
1 polymer ?
#
loop_
_entity_poly.entity_id
_entity_poly.type
_entity_poly.pdbx_seq_one_letter_code
_entity_poly.pdbx_strand_id
1 'polypeptide(L)' 'MGLHPKYMPRLEGGTANPTVATLVAASMAYKVPLRELFPGLDAEGSGK' A
#
# COMPACT_ATOMS: atom_id res chain seq x y z
N MET A 1 2.01 -7.52 9.89
CA MET A 1 1.71 -6.07 9.71
C MET A 1 1.20 -5.37 10.96
N GLY A 2 0.89 -6.05 12.08
CA GLY A 2 0.51 -5.36 13.34
C GLY A 2 -0.82 -4.59 13.29
N LEU A 3 -1.60 -4.73 12.21
CA LEU A 3 -2.92 -4.13 12.06
C LEU A 3 -3.97 -4.97 12.79
N HIS A 4 -4.88 -4.28 13.48
CA HIS A 4 -6.03 -4.93 14.07
C HIS A 4 -6.94 -5.50 12.96
N PRO A 5 -7.40 -6.76 13.03
CA PRO A 5 -8.12 -7.43 11.92
C PRO A 5 -9.33 -6.66 11.37
N LYS A 6 -10.01 -5.89 12.24
CA LYS A 6 -11.12 -4.99 11.86
C LYS A 6 -10.76 -3.94 10.79
N TYR A 7 -9.48 -3.57 10.67
CA TYR A 7 -9.02 -2.58 9.69
C TYR A 7 -8.72 -3.18 8.32
N MET A 8 -8.50 -4.50 8.24
CA MET A 8 -8.10 -5.17 6.99
C MET A 8 -9.20 -5.08 5.91
N PRO A 9 -10.48 -5.37 6.19
CA PRO A 9 -11.54 -5.25 5.18
C PRO A 9 -11.75 -3.81 4.69
N ARG A 10 -11.50 -2.82 5.56
CA ARG A 10 -11.63 -1.40 5.18
C ARG A 10 -10.49 -0.97 4.26
N LEU A 11 -9.29 -1.49 4.51
CA LEU A 11 -8.11 -1.26 3.69
C LEU A 11 -8.27 -1.89 2.30
N GLU A 12 -8.72 -3.15 2.25
CA GLU A 12 -9.00 -3.87 1.00
C GLU A 12 -10.16 -3.25 0.22
N GLY A 13 -11.20 -2.78 0.92
CA GLY A 13 -12.34 -2.09 0.32
C GLY A 13 -12.07 -0.63 -0.07
N GLY A 14 -10.85 -0.11 0.12
CA GLY A 14 -10.49 1.27 -0.23
C GLY A 14 -11.19 2.35 0.63
N THR A 15 -11.82 1.96 1.74
CA THR A 15 -12.57 2.86 2.64
C THR A 15 -11.74 3.33 3.84
N ALA A 16 -10.46 2.96 3.88
CA ALA A 16 -9.49 3.41 4.85
C ALA A 16 -8.23 3.90 4.14
N ASN A 17 -7.68 5.02 4.60
CA ASN A 17 -6.40 5.54 4.13
C ASN A 17 -5.25 4.82 4.88
N PRO A 18 -4.42 4.00 4.20
CA PRO A 18 -3.24 3.42 4.84
C PRO A 18 -2.23 4.48 5.22
N THR A 19 -1.60 4.33 6.38
CA THR A 19 -0.39 5.10 6.73
C THR A 19 0.81 4.54 5.99
N VAL A 20 1.89 5.33 5.89
CA VAL A 20 3.18 4.86 5.35
C VAL A 20 3.69 3.61 6.10
N ALA A 21 3.49 3.55 7.42
CA ALA A 21 3.86 2.39 8.23
C ALA A 21 3.13 1.10 7.80
N THR A 22 1.84 1.21 7.47
CA THR A 22 1.04 0.09 6.96
C THR A 22 1.57 -0.39 5.61
N LEU A 23 1.92 0.53 4.71
CA LEU A 23 2.46 0.20 3.39
C LEU A 23 3.83 -0.49 3.47
N VAL A 24 4.73 0.03 4.32
CA VAL A 24 6.03 -0.59 4.59
C VAL A 24 5.85 -1.98 5.21
N ALA A 25 4.96 -2.12 6.19
CA ALA A 25 4.67 -3.40 6.80
C ALA A 25 4.10 -4.40 5.79
N ALA A 26 3.27 -3.94 4.84
CA ALA A 26 2.73 -4.77 3.77
C ALA A 26 3.81 -5.23 2.79
N SER A 27 4.68 -4.32 2.34
CA SER A 27 5.84 -4.63 1.50
C SER A 27 6.73 -5.69 2.15
N MET A 28 7.05 -5.54 3.44
CA MET A 28 7.86 -6.53 4.18
C MET A 28 7.15 -7.86 4.35
N ALA A 29 5.85 -7.86 4.68
CA ALA A 29 5.07 -9.07 4.93
C ALA A 29 4.86 -9.90 3.66
N TYR A 30 4.58 -9.23 2.53
CA TYR A 30 4.38 -9.90 1.24
C TYR A 30 5.68 -10.13 0.48
N LYS A 31 6.82 -9.65 0.98
CA LYS A 31 8.13 -9.73 0.31
C LYS A 31 8.09 -9.12 -1.10
N VAL A 32 7.34 -8.05 -1.25
CA VAL A 32 7.20 -7.30 -2.50
C VAL A 32 7.85 -5.93 -2.30
N PRO A 33 8.70 -5.45 -3.22
CA PRO A 33 9.26 -4.11 -3.16
C PRO A 33 8.17 -3.05 -3.04
N LEU A 34 8.37 -2.03 -2.18
CA LEU A 34 7.36 -1.00 -1.92
C LEU A 34 6.84 -0.32 -3.20
N ARG A 35 7.71 -0.15 -4.21
CA ARG A 35 7.37 0.43 -5.51
C ARG A 35 6.29 -0.36 -6.26
N GLU A 36 6.31 -1.68 -6.14
CA GLU A 36 5.33 -2.54 -6.81
C GLU A 36 3.94 -2.46 -6.18
N LEU A 37 3.79 -1.86 -4.99
CA LEU A 37 2.47 -1.53 -4.42
C LEU A 37 1.77 -0.37 -5.14
N PHE A 38 2.48 0.37 -6.00
CA PHE A 38 1.94 1.53 -6.71
C PHE A 38 2.07 1.40 -8.23
N PRO A 39 1.46 0.37 -8.85
CA PRO A 39 1.48 0.20 -10.30
C PRO A 39 0.75 1.38 -10.97
N GLY A 40 1.48 2.25 -11.66
CA GLY A 40 0.93 3.41 -12.38
C GLY A 40 1.56 4.76 -12.04
N LEU A 41 2.34 4.88 -10.96
CA LEU A 41 3.08 6.11 -10.66
C LEU A 41 4.16 6.41 -11.73
N ASP A 42 4.70 5.38 -12.38
CA ASP A 42 5.70 5.56 -13.46
C ASP A 42 5.11 6.15 -14.75
N ALA A 43 3.79 6.19 -14.91
CA ALA A 43 3.13 6.80 -16.08
C ALA A 43 2.96 8.33 -15.95
N GLU A 44 3.04 8.87 -14.73
CA GLU A 44 2.83 10.31 -14.43
C GLU A 44 4.15 11.07 -14.20
N GLY A 45 5.30 10.46 -14.55
CA GLY A 45 6.62 11.07 -14.40
C GLY A 45 7.26 11.61 -15.70
N SER A 46 6.57 11.48 -16.84
CA SER A 46 7.04 11.98 -18.14
C SER A 46 6.00 12.93 -18.77
N GLY A 47 5.52 13.89 -17.99
CA GLY A 47 4.74 15.03 -18.46
C GLY A 47 5.60 16.29 -18.44
N LYS A 48 5.86 16.82 -19.62
CA LYS A 48 6.53 18.10 -19.90
C LYS A 48 5.72 19.28 -19.38
#